data_AF-A0A6P0LJ05-F1
#
_entry.id   AF-A0A6P0LJ05-F1
#
_cell.length_a   1.000
_cell.length_b   1.000
_cell.length_c   1.000
_cell.angle_alpha   90.00
_cell.angle_beta   90.00
_cell.angle_gamma   90.00
#
_symmetry.space_group_name_H-M   'P 1'
#
loop_
_entity.id
_entity.type
_entity.pdbx_description
1 polymer ?
#
loop_
_entity_poly.entity_id
_entity_poly.type
_entity_poly.pdbx_seq_one_letter_code
_entity_poly.pdbx_strand_id
1 'polypeptide(L)'
;AGVEVIDSRISYLAYAPEIAQVMLRRQQAQAIIAARQEIIEGALSMVEMSIKRLNDNQIIQLDEETKAAMINNLLVVLTAEQNIQPVVNTGSLKL
;
A
#
# COMPACT_ATOMS: atom_id res chain seq x y z
N ALA A 1 49.66 33.44 13.67
CA ALA A 1 48.30 34.00 13.78
C ALA A 1 47.38 33.14 12.93
N GLY A 2 46.32 32.58 13.53
CA GLY A 2 45.37 31.68 12.86
C GLY A 2 43.95 32.23 12.99
N VAL A 3 43.14 32.02 11.97
CA VAL A 3 41.72 32.41 11.93
C VAL A 3 40.88 31.24 12.43
N GLU A 4 40.04 31.48 13.44
CA GLU A 4 39.08 30.52 13.97
C GLU A 4 37.68 30.85 13.44
N VAL A 5 37.05 29.89 12.77
CA VAL A 5 35.68 30.05 12.21
C VAL A 5 34.68 29.58 13.27
N ILE A 6 33.84 30.50 13.75
CA ILE A 6 32.92 30.28 14.88
C ILE A 6 31.55 29.73 14.40
N ASP A 7 31.07 30.16 13.23
CA ASP A 7 29.84 29.66 12.61
C ASP A 7 29.94 29.84 11.08
N SER A 8 29.33 28.92 10.33
CA SER A 8 29.20 29.01 8.88
C SER A 8 27.81 28.51 8.48
N ARG A 9 27.08 29.35 7.76
CA ARG A 9 25.72 29.05 7.27
C ARG A 9 25.65 29.18 5.77
N ILE A 10 25.06 28.17 5.14
CA ILE A 10 24.73 28.22 3.72
C ILE A 10 23.61 29.24 3.55
N SER A 11 23.94 30.38 2.94
CA SER A 11 22.99 31.49 2.75
C SER A 11 22.10 31.30 1.51
N TYR A 12 22.50 30.44 0.57
CA TYR A 12 21.75 30.19 -0.65
C TYR A 12 22.06 28.81 -1.22
N LEU A 13 21.02 28.00 -1.44
CA LEU A 13 21.08 26.74 -2.18
C LEU A 13 20.00 26.79 -3.25
N ALA A 14 20.37 27.11 -4.48
CA ALA A 14 19.46 27.02 -5.62
C ALA A 14 19.58 25.65 -6.29
N TYR A 15 18.48 24.92 -6.33
CA TYR A 15 18.34 23.82 -7.30
C TYR A 15 18.16 24.41 -8.70
N ALA A 16 18.77 23.78 -9.70
CA ALA A 16 18.44 24.08 -11.09
C ALA A 16 16.93 23.84 -11.31
N PRO A 17 16.21 24.76 -11.97
CA PRO A 17 14.75 24.65 -12.17
C PRO A 17 14.31 23.29 -12.74
N GLU A 18 15.13 22.69 -13.62
CA GLU A 18 14.92 21.39 -14.24
C GLU A 18 14.96 20.24 -13.22
N ILE A 19 15.81 20.35 -12.20
CA ILE A 19 15.96 19.33 -11.15
C ILE A 19 14.84 19.47 -10.11
N ALA A 20 14.41 20.70 -9.81
CA ALA A 20 13.32 20.95 -8.87
C ALA A 20 12.00 20.30 -9.32
N GLN A 21 11.68 20.40 -10.62
CA GLN A 21 10.44 19.80 -11.15
C GLN A 21 10.49 18.26 -11.19
N VAL A 22 11.66 17.67 -11.46
CA VAL A 22 11.85 16.21 -11.41
C VAL A 22 11.80 15.71 -9.97
N MET A 23 12.42 16.42 -9.03
CA MET A 23 12.37 16.10 -7.60
C MET A 23 10.95 16.15 -7.06
N LEU A 24 10.18 17.20 -7.40
CA LEU A 24 8.78 17.33 -6.99
C LEU A 24 7.92 16.17 -7.52
N ARG A 25 8.06 15.81 -8.80
CA ARG A 25 7.35 14.65 -9.37
C ARG A 25 7.71 13.35 -8.66
N ARG A 26 8.98 13.15 -8.32
CA ARG A 26 9.44 11.97 -7.58
C ARG A 26 8.84 11.93 -6.17
N GLN A 27 8.84 13.05 -5.46
CA GLN A 27 8.25 13.15 -4.12
C GLN A 27 6.74 12.88 -4.14
N GLN A 28 6.02 13.43 -5.13
CA GLN A 28 4.59 13.16 -5.30
C GLN A 28 4.33 11.69 -5.61
N ALA A 29 5.10 11.07 -6.49
CA ALA A 29 4.98 9.64 -6.77
C ALA A 29 5.21 8.80 -5.51
N GLN A 30 6.22 9.14 -4.70
CA GLN A 30 6.48 8.49 -3.41
C GLN A 30 5.32 8.67 -2.42
N ALA A 31 4.76 9.87 -2.33
CA ALA A 31 3.60 10.14 -1.47
C ALA A 31 2.36 9.36 -1.89
N ILE A 32 2.11 9.24 -3.20
CA ILE A 32 1.00 8.43 -3.74
C ILE A 32 1.19 6.96 -3.39
N ILE A 33 2.41 6.42 -3.55
CA ILE A 33 2.71 5.02 -3.22
C ILE A 33 2.52 4.78 -1.71
N ALA A 34 3.01 5.69 -0.86
CA ALA A 34 2.86 5.58 0.59
C ALA A 34 1.37 5.55 1.00
N ALA A 35 0.56 6.48 0.47
CA ALA A 35 -0.87 6.51 0.73
C ALA A 35 -1.58 5.22 0.25
N ARG A 36 -1.17 4.69 -0.91
CA ARG A 36 -1.72 3.41 -1.42
C ARG A 36 -1.37 2.24 -0.50
N GLN A 37 -0.16 2.20 0.03
CA GLN A 37 0.26 1.16 0.96
C GLN A 37 -0.58 1.17 2.24
N GLU A 38 -0.83 2.34 2.83
CA GLU A 38 -1.68 2.47 4.02
C GLU A 38 -3.12 1.97 3.79
N ILE A 39 -3.70 2.28 2.63
CA ILE A 39 -5.05 1.80 2.25
C ILE A 39 -5.07 0.27 2.17
N ILE A 40 -4.06 -0.33 1.55
CA ILE A 40 -3.97 -1.79 1.38
C ILE A 40 -3.81 -2.48 2.73
N GLU A 41 -2.94 -1.96 3.61
CA GLU A 41 -2.74 -2.50 4.96
C GLU A 41 -4.04 -2.46 5.78
N GLY A 42 -4.77 -1.33 5.74
CA GLY A 42 -6.07 -1.21 6.38
C GLY A 42 -7.10 -2.21 5.84
N ALA A 43 -7.16 -2.38 4.51
CA ALA A 43 -8.06 -3.33 3.87
C ALA A 43 -7.76 -4.78 4.23
N LEU A 44 -6.48 -5.18 4.27
CA LEU A 44 -6.06 -6.52 4.69
C LEU A 44 -6.44 -6.81 6.14
N SER A 45 -6.23 -5.85 7.03
CA SER A 45 -6.60 -5.98 8.44
C SER A 45 -8.12 -6.19 8.60
N MET A 46 -8.94 -5.42 7.88
CA MET A 46 -10.41 -5.57 7.91
C MET A 46 -10.86 -6.97 7.43
N VAL A 47 -10.20 -7.51 6.40
CA VAL A 47 -10.51 -8.83 5.84
C VAL A 47 -10.09 -9.94 6.80
N GLU A 48 -8.89 -9.85 7.36
CA GLU A 48 -8.40 -10.80 8.36
C GLU A 48 -9.35 -10.86 9.57
N MET A 49 -9.76 -9.70 10.09
CA MET A 49 -10.73 -9.61 11.19
C MET A 49 -12.07 -10.25 10.83
N SER A 50 -12.55 -10.03 9.60
CA SER A 50 -13.81 -10.59 9.12
C SER A 50 -13.76 -12.11 9.02
N ILE A 51 -12.69 -12.66 8.42
CA ILE A 51 -12.46 -14.11 8.31
C ILE A 51 -12.37 -14.74 9.70
N LYS A 52 -11.59 -14.13 10.60
CA LYS A 52 -11.46 -14.61 11.98
C LYS A 52 -12.81 -14.66 12.68
N ARG A 53 -13.61 -13.59 12.59
CA ARG A 53 -14.96 -13.54 13.18
C ARG A 53 -15.89 -14.60 12.60
N LEU A 54 -15.82 -14.87 11.30
CA LEU A 54 -16.64 -15.89 10.65
C LEU A 54 -16.25 -17.31 11.10
N ASN A 55 -14.95 -17.56 11.28
CA ASN A 55 -14.42 -18.83 11.81
C ASN A 55 -14.78 -19.04 13.29
N ASP A 56 -14.64 -17.99 14.12
CA ASP A 56 -14.96 -18.02 15.56
C ASP A 56 -16.45 -18.33 15.81
N ASN A 57 -17.34 -17.82 14.94
CA ASN A 57 -18.77 -18.13 14.99
C ASN A 57 -19.13 -19.47 14.34
N GLN A 58 -18.14 -20.26 13.89
CA GLN A 58 -18.31 -21.52 13.17
C GLN A 58 -19.24 -21.43 11.94
N ILE A 59 -19.37 -20.24 11.36
CA ILE A 59 -20.23 -19.99 10.19
C ILE A 59 -19.59 -20.59 8.93
N ILE A 60 -18.26 -20.68 8.92
CA ILE A 60 -17.46 -21.14 7.77
C ILE A 60 -16.23 -21.88 8.30
N GLN A 61 -15.88 -23.04 7.72
CA GLN A 61 -14.57 -23.68 7.90
C GLN A 61 -13.72 -23.37 6.68
N LEU A 62 -12.72 -22.51 6.86
CA LEU A 62 -11.72 -22.21 5.84
C LEU A 62 -10.44 -22.96 6.20
N ASP A 63 -9.97 -23.79 5.28
CA ASP A 63 -8.62 -24.32 5.33
C ASP A 63 -7.61 -23.21 4.95
N GLU A 64 -6.36 -23.38 5.36
CA GLU A 64 -5.32 -22.37 5.16
C GLU A 64 -5.04 -22.10 3.67
N GLU A 65 -5.27 -23.08 2.79
CA GLU A 65 -5.12 -22.93 1.34
C GLU A 65 -6.19 -22.00 0.75
N THR A 66 -7.47 -22.20 1.10
CA THR A 66 -8.56 -21.33 0.64
C THR A 66 -8.42 -19.91 1.19
N LYS A 67 -7.96 -19.77 2.45
CA LYS A 67 -7.71 -18.47 3.07
C LYS A 67 -6.62 -17.69 2.34
N ALA A 68 -5.50 -18.32 2.00
CA ALA A 68 -4.42 -17.71 1.24
C ALA A 68 -4.89 -17.26 -0.16
N ALA A 69 -5.69 -18.10 -0.84
CA ALA A 69 -6.26 -17.77 -2.14
C ALA A 69 -7.19 -16.54 -2.08
N MET A 70 -8.04 -16.45 -1.05
CA MET A 70 -8.93 -15.31 -0.84
C MET A 70 -8.16 -14.00 -0.62
N ILE A 71 -7.15 -14.03 0.25
CA ILE A 71 -6.30 -12.85 0.54
C ILE A 71 -5.58 -12.39 -0.73
N ASN A 72 -5.00 -13.33 -1.50
CA ASN A 72 -4.31 -13.03 -2.74
C ASN A 72 -5.24 -12.39 -3.78
N ASN A 73 -6.43 -12.96 -3.98
CA ASN A 73 -7.41 -12.43 -4.92
C ASN A 73 -7.87 -11.02 -4.51
N LEU A 74 -8.05 -10.78 -3.21
CA LEU A 74 -8.40 -9.45 -2.71
C LEU A 74 -7.27 -8.45 -2.90
N LEU A 75 -6.02 -8.85 -2.65
CA LEU A 75 -4.86 -7.99 -2.84
C LEU A 75 -4.70 -7.57 -4.30
N VAL A 76 -4.92 -8.48 -5.25
CA VAL A 76 -4.93 -8.17 -6.70
C VAL A 76 -6.05 -7.19 -7.05
N VAL A 77 -7.25 -7.35 -6.50
CA VAL A 77 -8.38 -6.44 -6.75
C VAL A 77 -8.12 -5.05 -6.15
N LEU A 78 -7.52 -4.97 -4.96
CA LEU A 78 -7.21 -3.71 -4.27
C LEU A 78 -6.00 -2.97 -4.85
N THR A 79 -5.07 -3.69 -5.48
CA THR A 79 -3.86 -3.11 -6.10
C THR A 79 -4.06 -2.71 -7.56
N ALA A 80 -5.18 -3.09 -8.17
CA ALA A 80 -5.42 -2.79 -9.57
C ALA A 80 -5.87 -1.36 -9.82
N GLU A 81 -5.23 -0.73 -10.80
CA GLU A 81 -5.38 0.71 -11.11
C GLU A 81 -6.65 1.07 -11.90
N GLN A 82 -7.45 0.09 -12.33
CA GLN A 82 -8.71 0.33 -13.03
C GLN A 82 -9.85 -0.39 -12.30
N ASN A 83 -11.09 0.11 -12.48
CA ASN A 83 -12.33 -0.55 -12.07
C ASN A 83 -12.36 -2.02 -12.54
N ILE A 84 -11.73 -2.92 -11.78
CA ILE A 84 -11.90 -4.34 -12.01
C ILE A 84 -13.29 -4.66 -11.49
N GLN A 85 -14.17 -5.14 -12.35
CA GLN A 85 -15.34 -5.89 -11.91
C GLN A 85 -14.81 -7.18 -11.30
N PRO A 86 -14.87 -7.37 -9.97
CA PRO A 86 -14.32 -8.57 -9.37
C PRO A 86 -15.12 -9.76 -9.91
N VAL A 87 -14.48 -10.57 -10.76
CA VAL A 87 -15.02 -11.89 -11.11
C VAL A 87 -14.76 -12.76 -9.89
N VAL A 88 -15.65 -12.66 -8.91
CA VAL A 88 -15.64 -13.52 -7.73
C VAL A 88 -16.02 -14.91 -8.22
N ASN A 89 -15.01 -15.71 -8.57
CA ASN A 89 -15.20 -17.13 -8.77
C ASN A 89 -15.26 -17.77 -7.38
N THR A 90 -16.43 -17.66 -6.73
CA THR A 90 -16.79 -18.54 -5.62
C THR A 90 -16.86 -19.92 -6.22
N GLY A 91 -15.82 -20.75 -6.00
CA GLY A 91 -15.68 -22.07 -6.60
C GLY A 91 -17.02 -22.78 -6.72
N SER A 92 -17.32 -23.23 -7.93
CA SER A 92 -18.56 -23.88 -8.30
C SER A 92 -18.96 -24.89 -7.22
N LEU A 93 -20.13 -24.67 -6.61
CA LEU A 93 -20.88 -25.70 -5.92
C LEU A 93 -20.93 -26.91 -6.85
N LYS A 94 -20.15 -27.94 -6.54
CA LYS A 94 -20.31 -29.26 -7.12
C LYS A 94 -21.61 -29.81 -6.52
N LEU A 95 -22.67 -29.81 -7.33
CA LEU A 95 -23.81 -30.72 -7.19
C LEU A 95 -23.33 -32.15 -7.42
#